data_AF-A0A7W0FJX2-F1
#
_entry.id   AF-A0A7W0FJX2-F1
#
_cell.length_a   1.000
_cell.length_b   1.000
_cell.length_c   1.000
_cell.angle_alpha   90.00
_cell.angle_beta   90.00
_cell.angle_gamma   90.00
#
_symmetry.space_group_name_H-M   'P 1'
#
loop_
_entity.id
_entity.type
_entity.pdbx_description
1 polymer ?
#
loop_
_entity_poly.entity_id
_entity_poly.type
_entity_poly.pdbx_seq_one_letter_code
_entity_poly.pdbx_strand_id
1 'polypeptide(L)'
;MKTPRINLLLFVIFSLVSIGVLIASLISPSIREIAYAPLRELILPPPTPIVVEVLYSTEKVAWLNDVIGDFESTHPKVNGHPIQIELEKMGSWEIYNAVLDGSRKPVIISPASSLQIAALQDASTAQFGMSLVNPADAQSCHSVVTTPLVLVSWKERSEVLWDKQPSRSM
;
A
#
# COMPACT_ATOMS: atom_id res chain seq x y z
N MET A 1 54.24 -5.42 -24.97
CA MET A 1 53.50 -6.70 -25.11
C MET A 1 52.39 -6.49 -26.15
N LYS A 2 52.44 -7.17 -27.30
CA LYS A 2 51.40 -7.04 -28.34
C LYS A 2 50.18 -7.85 -27.90
N THR A 3 49.07 -7.18 -27.62
CA THR A 3 47.78 -7.84 -27.41
C THR A 3 47.45 -8.68 -28.65
N PRO A 4 47.12 -9.97 -28.50
CA PRO A 4 46.78 -10.81 -29.64
C PRO A 4 45.52 -10.26 -30.33
N ARG A 5 45.49 -10.29 -31.67
CA ARG A 5 44.39 -9.73 -32.49
C ARG A 5 43.00 -10.25 -32.07
N ILE A 6 42.95 -11.47 -31.52
CA ILE A 6 41.74 -12.10 -30.99
C ILE A 6 41.20 -11.37 -29.76
N ASN A 7 42.04 -10.93 -28.82
CA ASN A 7 41.60 -10.18 -27.64
C ASN A 7 41.07 -8.81 -28.02
N LEU A 8 41.66 -8.17 -29.04
CA LEU A 8 41.15 -6.91 -29.58
C LEU A 8 39.76 -7.09 -30.18
N LEU A 9 39.56 -8.17 -30.95
CA LEU A 9 38.29 -8.47 -31.60
C LEU A 9 37.19 -8.78 -30.57
N LEU A 10 37.50 -9.57 -29.54
CA LEU A 10 36.60 -9.82 -28.41
C LEU A 10 36.25 -8.54 -27.65
N PHE A 11 37.22 -7.67 -27.42
CA PHE A 11 37.00 -6.39 -26.74
C PHE A 11 36.08 -5.45 -27.51
N VAL A 12 36.24 -5.38 -28.84
CA VAL A 12 35.37 -4.58 -29.73
C VAL A 12 33.95 -5.12 -29.74
N ILE A 13 33.76 -6.44 -29.84
CA ILE A 13 32.44 -7.07 -29.79
C ILE A 13 31.77 -6.80 -28.43
N PHE A 14 32.50 -7.00 -27.33
CA PHE A 14 31.98 -6.73 -25.99
C PHE A 14 31.55 -5.26 -25.85
N SER A 15 32.38 -4.32 -26.32
CA SER A 15 32.05 -2.89 -26.30
C SER A 15 30.81 -2.56 -27.12
N LEU A 16 30.67 -3.12 -28.33
CA LEU A 16 29.49 -2.91 -29.16
C LEU A 16 28.22 -3.48 -28.52
N VAL A 17 28.30 -4.67 -27.91
CA VAL A 17 27.17 -5.27 -27.18
C VAL A 17 26.80 -4.41 -25.97
N SER A 18 27.78 -3.96 -25.17
CA SER A 18 27.51 -3.08 -24.02
C SER A 18 26.89 -1.74 -24.44
N ILE A 19 27.35 -1.14 -25.55
CA ILE A 19 26.75 0.08 -26.10
C ILE A 19 25.33 -0.18 -26.60
N GLY A 20 25.09 -1.29 -27.28
CA GLY A 20 23.76 -1.69 -27.73
C GLY A 20 22.78 -1.88 -26.57
N VAL A 21 23.21 -2.54 -25.49
CA VAL A 21 22.42 -2.71 -24.25
C VAL A 21 22.15 -1.36 -23.58
N LEU A 22 23.14 -0.45 -23.54
CA LEU A 22 22.96 0.90 -23.00
C LEU A 22 21.88 1.67 -23.79
N ILE A 23 21.96 1.68 -25.13
CA ILE A 23 21.00 2.38 -25.99
C ILE A 23 19.60 1.76 -25.83
N ALA A 24 19.49 0.44 -25.86
CA ALA A 24 18.22 -0.26 -25.70
C ALA A 24 17.58 -0.02 -24.30
N SER A 25 18.41 0.07 -23.26
CA SER A 25 18.00 0.43 -21.90
C SER A 25 17.52 1.88 -21.81
N LEU A 26 18.07 2.82 -22.59
CA LEU A 26 17.55 4.20 -22.60
C LEU A 26 16.16 4.31 -23.25
N ILE A 27 15.84 3.42 -24.19
CA ILE A 27 14.59 3.47 -24.96
C ILE A 27 13.46 2.67 -24.29
N SER A 28 13.76 1.52 -23.65
CA SER A 28 12.75 0.59 -23.15
C SER A 28 12.77 0.39 -21.63
N PRO A 29 11.64 0.65 -20.92
CA PRO A 29 11.49 0.37 -19.49
C PRO A 29 11.75 -1.09 -19.10
N SER A 30 11.36 -2.04 -19.96
CA SER A 30 11.51 -3.48 -19.66
C SER A 30 12.96 -3.94 -19.71
N ILE A 31 13.80 -3.30 -20.53
CA ILE A 31 15.24 -3.58 -20.60
C ILE A 31 15.99 -2.91 -19.44
N ARG A 32 15.48 -1.77 -18.95
CA ARG A 32 16.02 -1.05 -17.78
C ARG A 32 16.01 -1.88 -16.50
N GLU A 33 14.99 -2.72 -16.32
CA GLU A 33 14.85 -3.59 -15.15
C GLU A 33 15.91 -4.71 -15.10
N ILE A 34 16.39 -5.16 -16.26
CA ILE A 34 17.23 -6.37 -16.38
C ILE A 34 18.70 -6.00 -16.63
N ALA A 35 18.98 -4.86 -17.28
CA ALA A 35 20.32 -4.45 -17.65
C ALA A 35 21.04 -3.70 -16.50
N TYR A 36 22.09 -4.29 -15.95
CA TYR A 36 22.99 -3.62 -15.02
C TYR A 36 23.84 -2.57 -15.76
N ALA A 37 23.56 -1.28 -15.53
CA ALA A 37 24.27 -0.16 -16.15
C ALA A 37 24.66 0.89 -15.09
N PRO A 38 25.82 0.74 -14.41
CA PRO A 38 26.19 1.60 -13.28
C PRO A 38 26.35 3.09 -13.66
N LEU A 39 26.75 3.40 -14.90
CA LEU A 39 26.83 4.78 -15.41
C LEU A 39 25.45 5.42 -15.62
N ARG A 40 24.38 4.63 -15.79
CA ARG A 40 23.01 5.14 -15.97
C ARG A 40 22.47 5.79 -14.70
N GLU A 41 22.74 5.19 -13.54
CA GLU A 41 22.25 5.70 -12.24
C GLU A 41 22.91 7.03 -11.84
N LEU A 42 24.08 7.37 -12.40
CA LEU A 42 24.69 8.68 -12.18
C LEU A 42 24.06 9.82 -13.01
N ILE A 43 23.38 9.49 -14.11
CA ILE A 43 23.00 10.50 -15.13
C ILE A 43 21.47 10.68 -15.19
N LEU A 44 20.70 9.64 -14.86
CA LEU A 44 19.24 9.73 -14.89
C LEU A 44 18.67 10.06 -13.50
N PRO A 45 17.68 10.97 -13.41
CA PRO A 45 16.95 11.16 -12.18
C PRO A 45 16.26 9.85 -11.78
N PRO A 46 16.16 9.55 -10.46
CA PRO A 46 15.43 8.39 -10.01
C PRO A 46 13.98 8.45 -10.53
N PRO A 47 13.39 7.30 -10.90
CA PRO A 47 12.01 7.25 -11.37
C PRO A 47 11.07 7.81 -10.30
N THR A 48 10.10 8.62 -10.72
CA THR A 48 9.14 9.27 -9.83
C THR A 48 8.33 8.23 -9.05
N PRO A 49 8.18 8.35 -7.72
CA PRO A 49 7.40 7.40 -6.94
C PRO A 49 5.93 7.36 -7.36
N ILE A 50 5.32 6.18 -7.26
CA ILE A 50 3.87 6.01 -7.32
C ILE A 50 3.34 6.17 -5.90
N VAL A 51 2.62 7.26 -5.66
CA VAL A 51 2.02 7.56 -4.36
C VAL A 51 0.68 6.85 -4.24
N VAL A 52 0.52 6.05 -3.19
CA VAL A 52 -0.72 5.36 -2.86
C VAL A 52 -1.28 5.96 -1.59
N GLU A 53 -2.27 6.84 -1.75
CA GLU A 53 -3.00 7.45 -0.64
C GLU A 53 -3.98 6.44 -0.02
N VAL A 54 -3.90 6.27 1.31
CA VAL A 54 -4.71 5.34 2.08
C VAL A 54 -5.40 6.09 3.21
N LEU A 55 -6.74 6.15 3.17
CA LEU A 55 -7.53 6.58 4.31
C LEU A 55 -7.86 5.39 5.20
N TYR A 56 -7.59 5.49 6.50
CA TYR A 56 -7.81 4.37 7.41
C TYR A 56 -8.37 4.80 8.76
N SER A 57 -9.12 3.87 9.36
CA SER A 57 -9.75 4.11 10.65
C SER A 57 -8.76 4.10 11.82
N THR A 58 -9.01 4.94 12.82
CA THR A 58 -8.12 5.12 13.99
C THR A 58 -7.76 3.84 14.74
N GLU A 59 -8.61 2.82 14.67
CA GLU A 59 -8.43 1.50 15.30
C GLU A 59 -7.31 0.69 14.64
N LYS A 60 -6.84 1.08 13.44
CA LYS A 60 -5.82 0.36 12.68
C LYS A 60 -4.43 0.96 12.75
N VAL A 61 -4.21 2.06 13.48
CA VAL A 61 -2.92 2.79 13.50
C VAL A 61 -1.75 1.86 13.83
N ALA A 62 -1.83 1.11 14.92
CA ALA A 62 -0.73 0.25 15.36
C ALA A 62 -0.44 -0.85 14.31
N TRP A 63 -1.48 -1.53 13.84
CA TRP A 63 -1.33 -2.59 12.83
C TRP A 63 -0.77 -2.07 11.51
N LEU A 64 -1.25 -0.91 11.01
CA LEU A 64 -0.78 -0.33 9.76
C LEU A 64 0.67 0.13 9.83
N ASN A 65 1.10 0.72 10.95
CA ASN A 65 2.49 1.14 11.12
C ASN A 65 3.45 -0.05 11.01
N ASP A 66 3.08 -1.21 11.58
CA ASP A 66 3.92 -2.41 11.53
C ASP A 66 3.97 -2.98 10.10
N VAL A 67 2.81 -3.24 9.48
CA VAL A 67 2.77 -3.89 8.15
C VAL A 67 3.30 -3.01 7.02
N ILE A 68 3.17 -1.68 7.13
CA ILE A 68 3.72 -0.75 6.14
C ILE A 68 5.23 -0.65 6.28
N GLY A 69 5.76 -0.68 7.50
CA GLY A 69 7.20 -0.78 7.71
C GLY A 69 7.79 -2.02 7.03
N ASP A 70 7.13 -3.17 7.20
CA ASP A 70 7.54 -4.42 6.54
C ASP A 70 7.44 -4.30 5.01
N PHE A 71 6.34 -3.76 4.48
CA PHE A 71 6.14 -3.55 3.05
C PHE A 71 7.21 -2.65 2.43
N GLU A 72 7.47 -1.47 3.02
CA GLU A 72 8.44 -0.51 2.51
C GLU A 72 9.88 -1.05 2.57
N SER A 73 10.20 -1.90 3.56
CA SER A 73 11.51 -2.55 3.66
C SER A 73 11.85 -3.45 2.46
N THR A 74 10.82 -3.95 1.75
CA THR A 74 11.01 -4.76 0.52
C THR A 74 11.39 -3.93 -0.71
N HIS A 75 11.43 -2.60 -0.58
CA HIS A 75 11.65 -1.65 -1.68
C HIS A 75 10.75 -1.94 -2.90
N PRO A 76 9.42 -1.97 -2.70
CA PRO A 76 8.49 -2.40 -3.73
C PRO A 76 8.51 -1.46 -4.92
N LYS A 77 8.49 -2.04 -6.13
CA LYS A 77 8.51 -1.31 -7.40
C LYS A 77 7.48 -1.85 -8.38
N VAL A 78 6.87 -0.96 -9.16
CA VAL A 78 6.04 -1.30 -10.33
C VAL A 78 6.64 -0.62 -11.54
N ASN A 79 7.03 -1.39 -12.55
CA ASN A 79 7.69 -0.89 -13.76
C ASN A 79 8.92 0.00 -13.45
N GLY A 80 9.65 -0.33 -12.38
CA GLY A 80 10.83 0.42 -11.91
C GLY A 80 10.53 1.67 -11.10
N HIS A 81 9.27 2.05 -10.94
CA HIS A 81 8.87 3.15 -10.08
C HIS A 81 8.68 2.66 -8.64
N PRO A 82 9.33 3.28 -7.64
CA PRO A 82 9.13 2.93 -6.25
C PRO A 82 7.69 3.23 -5.82
N ILE A 83 7.11 2.37 -4.99
CA ILE A 83 5.80 2.62 -4.37
C ILE A 83 6.04 3.37 -3.05
N GLN A 84 5.28 4.45 -2.84
CA GLN A 84 5.26 5.21 -1.60
C GLN A 84 3.85 5.18 -1.02
N ILE A 85 3.70 4.81 0.25
CA ILE A 85 2.39 4.77 0.91
C ILE A 85 2.19 6.07 1.70
N GLU A 86 1.08 6.75 1.46
CA GLU A 86 0.68 7.93 2.24
C GLU A 86 -0.55 7.60 3.08
N LEU A 87 -0.35 7.61 4.40
CA LEU A 87 -1.35 7.23 5.38
C LEU A 87 -2.04 8.48 5.97
N GLU A 88 -3.36 8.60 5.78
CA GLU A 88 -4.18 9.61 6.48
C GLU A 88 -5.15 8.90 7.42
N LYS A 89 -4.98 9.18 8.72
CA LYS A 89 -5.84 8.65 9.78
C LYS A 89 -7.12 9.47 9.86
N MET A 90 -8.27 8.80 9.82
CA MET A 90 -9.57 9.45 9.79
C MET A 90 -10.64 8.59 10.46
N GLY A 91 -11.73 9.17 10.99
CA GLY A 91 -12.83 8.38 11.54
C GLY A 91 -13.55 7.57 10.44
N SER A 92 -14.05 6.37 10.72
CA SER A 92 -14.69 5.52 9.68
C SER A 92 -15.81 6.20 8.90
N TRP A 93 -16.68 6.95 9.57
CA TRP A 93 -17.76 7.72 8.93
C TRP A 93 -17.26 8.99 8.24
N GLU A 94 -16.17 9.56 8.73
CA GLU A 94 -15.51 10.70 8.10
C GLU A 94 -14.87 10.27 6.77
N ILE A 95 -14.23 9.08 6.71
CA ILE A 95 -13.75 8.46 5.46
C ILE A 95 -14.90 8.29 4.48
N TYR A 96 -16.01 7.69 4.93
CA TYR A 96 -17.21 7.51 4.11
C TYR A 96 -17.67 8.84 3.50
N ASN A 97 -17.79 9.89 4.31
CA ASN A 97 -18.28 11.19 3.84
C ASN A 97 -17.27 11.83 2.88
N ALA A 98 -15.99 11.84 3.24
CA ALA A 98 -14.94 12.48 2.45
C ALA A 98 -14.75 11.86 1.06
N VAL A 99 -14.97 10.54 0.95
CA VAL A 99 -14.92 9.82 -0.33
C VAL A 99 -16.21 10.05 -1.11
N LEU A 100 -17.37 10.01 -0.45
CA LEU A 100 -18.66 10.20 -1.10
C LEU A 100 -18.82 11.61 -1.67
N ASP A 101 -18.42 12.64 -0.92
CA ASP A 101 -18.48 14.04 -1.35
C ASP A 101 -17.29 14.46 -2.24
N GLY A 102 -16.27 13.61 -2.33
CA GLY A 102 -15.08 13.81 -3.15
C GLY A 102 -14.07 14.82 -2.59
N SER A 103 -14.20 15.24 -1.34
CA SER A 103 -13.20 16.04 -0.62
C SER A 103 -11.88 15.31 -0.38
N ARG A 104 -11.90 13.97 -0.47
CA ARG A 104 -10.73 13.09 -0.60
C ARG A 104 -10.95 12.09 -1.71
N LYS A 105 -9.87 11.74 -2.43
CA LYS A 105 -9.88 10.79 -3.55
C LYS A 105 -8.75 9.77 -3.40
N PRO A 106 -8.71 9.03 -2.28
CA PRO A 106 -7.63 8.09 -2.02
C PRO A 106 -7.69 6.91 -2.99
N VAL A 107 -6.57 6.18 -3.09
CA VAL A 107 -6.51 4.92 -3.83
C VAL A 107 -7.13 3.79 -3.00
N ILE A 108 -6.95 3.82 -1.67
CA ILE A 108 -7.41 2.77 -0.75
C ILE A 108 -8.17 3.40 0.42
N ILE A 109 -9.23 2.73 0.86
CA ILE A 109 -9.92 3.03 2.11
C ILE A 109 -10.00 1.80 3.02
N SER A 110 -9.82 2.01 4.32
CA SER A 110 -9.87 0.93 5.32
C SER A 110 -10.68 1.36 6.57
N PRO A 111 -12.02 1.48 6.46
CA PRO A 111 -12.88 1.79 7.60
C PRO A 111 -12.90 0.63 8.61
N ALA A 112 -13.37 0.90 9.83
CA ALA A 112 -13.42 -0.05 10.94
C ALA A 112 -14.35 -1.25 10.68
N SER A 113 -15.33 -1.12 9.79
CA SER A 113 -16.24 -2.20 9.43
C SER A 113 -16.59 -2.20 7.94
N SER A 114 -16.91 -3.38 7.42
CA SER A 114 -17.47 -3.56 6.08
C SER A 114 -18.84 -2.91 5.93
N LEU A 115 -19.54 -2.58 7.03
CA LEU A 115 -20.82 -1.88 6.99
C LEU A 115 -20.70 -0.49 6.35
N GLN A 116 -19.63 0.26 6.64
CA GLN A 116 -19.41 1.57 6.01
C GLN A 116 -19.13 1.43 4.51
N ILE A 117 -18.48 0.33 4.09
CA ILE A 117 -18.25 0.05 2.67
C ILE A 117 -19.57 -0.26 1.95
N ALA A 118 -20.44 -1.09 2.54
CA ALA A 118 -21.76 -1.38 1.99
C ALA A 118 -22.62 -0.09 1.90
N ALA A 119 -22.62 0.71 2.96
CA ALA A 119 -23.30 2.01 2.95
C ALA A 119 -22.75 2.93 1.84
N LEU A 120 -21.42 2.94 1.63
CA LEU A 120 -20.79 3.77 0.60
C LEU A 120 -21.19 3.33 -0.81
N GLN A 121 -21.26 2.02 -1.06
CA GLN A 121 -21.79 1.47 -2.31
C GLN A 121 -23.22 1.96 -2.56
N ASP A 122 -24.11 1.80 -1.57
CA ASP A 122 -25.51 2.14 -1.72
C ASP A 122 -25.70 3.64 -1.97
N ALA A 123 -25.01 4.48 -1.18
CA ALA A 123 -25.09 5.92 -1.31
C ALA A 123 -24.49 6.44 -2.62
N SER A 124 -23.31 5.94 -3.03
CA SER A 124 -22.69 6.34 -4.30
C SER A 124 -23.53 5.90 -5.50
N THR A 125 -24.11 4.70 -5.46
CA THR A 125 -25.03 4.23 -6.51
C THR A 125 -26.27 5.12 -6.59
N ALA A 126 -26.86 5.47 -5.44
CA ALA A 126 -28.02 6.35 -5.37
C ALA A 126 -27.71 7.78 -5.87
N GLN A 127 -26.52 8.32 -5.56
CA GLN A 127 -26.15 9.70 -5.88
C GLN A 127 -25.59 9.86 -7.30
N PHE A 128 -24.78 8.91 -7.77
CA PHE A 128 -24.01 9.02 -9.01
C PHE A 128 -24.43 8.01 -10.09
N GLY A 129 -25.32 7.07 -9.77
CA GLY A 129 -25.71 5.98 -10.69
C GLY A 129 -24.64 4.90 -10.87
N MET A 130 -23.54 4.97 -10.11
CA MET A 130 -22.45 4.00 -10.12
C MET A 130 -21.84 3.87 -8.73
N SER A 131 -21.35 2.67 -8.42
CA SER A 131 -20.70 2.43 -7.13
C SER A 131 -19.24 2.87 -7.16
N LEU A 132 -18.81 3.62 -6.13
CA LEU A 132 -17.40 4.00 -5.94
C LEU A 132 -16.53 2.83 -5.44
N VAL A 133 -17.16 1.84 -4.80
CA VAL A 133 -16.52 0.63 -4.26
C VAL A 133 -17.25 -0.60 -4.76
N ASN A 134 -16.57 -1.74 -4.89
CA ASN A 134 -17.21 -2.99 -5.28
C ASN A 134 -17.04 -4.06 -4.19
N PRO A 135 -17.98 -4.18 -3.24
CA PRO A 135 -17.89 -5.16 -2.15
C PRO A 135 -18.01 -6.61 -2.61
N ALA A 136 -18.47 -6.86 -3.84
CA ALA A 136 -18.51 -8.20 -4.42
C ALA A 136 -17.14 -8.64 -4.96
N ASP A 137 -16.21 -7.71 -5.18
CA ASP A 137 -14.84 -8.04 -5.57
C ASP A 137 -14.01 -8.39 -4.32
N ALA A 138 -13.94 -9.69 -4.03
CA ALA A 138 -13.18 -10.20 -2.89
C ALA A 138 -11.66 -9.97 -2.99
N GLN A 139 -11.12 -9.67 -4.18
CA GLN A 139 -9.69 -9.36 -4.31
C GLN A 139 -9.38 -7.95 -3.80
N SER A 140 -10.17 -6.96 -4.20
CA SER A 140 -9.95 -5.56 -3.80
C SER A 140 -10.65 -5.18 -2.50
N CYS A 141 -11.75 -5.84 -2.15
CA CYS A 141 -12.57 -5.51 -1.00
C CYS A 141 -12.73 -6.70 -0.05
N HIS A 142 -11.81 -6.83 0.89
CA HIS A 142 -11.83 -7.88 1.91
C HIS A 142 -11.41 -7.36 3.29
N SER A 143 -11.78 -8.11 4.34
CA SER A 143 -11.37 -7.79 5.70
C SER A 143 -9.90 -8.10 5.91
N VAL A 144 -9.12 -7.09 6.30
CA VAL A 144 -7.69 -7.21 6.60
C VAL A 144 -7.40 -7.41 8.09
N VAL A 145 -8.33 -7.00 8.95
CA VAL A 145 -8.22 -7.11 10.41
C VAL A 145 -9.59 -7.43 10.98
N THR A 146 -9.64 -8.39 11.91
CA THR A 146 -10.85 -8.70 12.67
C THR A 146 -10.57 -8.50 14.15
N THR A 147 -11.34 -7.62 14.80
CA THR A 147 -11.21 -7.32 16.22
C THR A 147 -12.39 -7.94 16.99
N PRO A 148 -12.15 -8.70 18.07
CA PRO A 148 -13.23 -9.20 18.91
C PRO A 148 -13.86 -8.06 19.73
N LEU A 149 -15.16 -8.16 19.99
CA LEU A 149 -15.81 -7.34 21.01
C LEU A 149 -15.43 -7.90 22.39
N VAL A 150 -14.78 -7.08 23.20
CA VAL A 150 -14.37 -7.45 24.56
C VAL A 150 -14.90 -6.43 25.56
N LEU A 151 -15.36 -6.94 26.71
CA LEU A 151 -15.67 -6.10 27.86
C LEU A 151 -14.45 -6.09 28.77
N VAL A 152 -13.85 -4.91 28.93
CA VAL A 152 -12.70 -4.70 29.82
C VAL A 152 -13.14 -3.78 30.95
N SER A 153 -12.78 -4.13 32.18
CA SER A 153 -13.06 -3.32 33.36
C SER A 153 -11.80 -3.23 34.22
N TRP A 154 -11.60 -2.08 34.85
CA TRP A 154 -10.59 -1.91 35.88
C TRP A 154 -11.00 -2.69 37.12
N LYS A 155 -10.03 -3.37 37.74
CA LYS A 155 -10.29 -4.24 38.90
C LYS A 155 -11.09 -3.51 39.98
N GLU A 156 -10.68 -2.30 40.36
CA GLU A 156 -11.30 -1.52 41.42
C GLU A 156 -12.74 -1.11 41.07
N ARG A 157 -13.01 -0.83 39.78
CA ARG A 157 -14.36 -0.54 39.30
C ARG A 157 -15.21 -1.81 39.24
N SER A 158 -14.59 -2.94 38.92
CA SER A 158 -15.26 -4.23 38.90
C SER A 158 -15.63 -4.76 40.28
N GLU A 159 -14.81 -4.51 41.28
CA GLU A 159 -15.13 -4.91 42.66
C GLU A 159 -16.33 -4.09 43.17
N VAL A 160 -16.37 -2.78 42.92
CA VAL A 160 -17.51 -1.94 43.35
C VAL A 160 -18.84 -2.35 42.70
N LEU A 161 -18.82 -2.67 41.41
CA LEU A 161 -20.02 -2.99 40.64
C LEU A 161 -20.48 -4.44 40.82
N TRP A 162 -19.58 -5.38 41.12
CA TRP A 162 -19.88 -6.82 41.16
C TRP A 162 -19.71 -7.49 42.54
N ASP A 163 -18.91 -6.97 43.50
CA ASP A 163 -18.81 -7.57 44.85
C ASP A 163 -20.05 -7.32 45.73
N LYS A 164 -20.91 -6.38 45.36
CA LYS A 164 -22.16 -6.09 46.08
C LYS A 164 -23.40 -6.73 45.45
N GLN A 165 -23.28 -7.92 44.86
CA GLN A 165 -24.48 -8.69 44.51
C GLN A 165 -25.15 -9.24 45.77
N PRO A 166 -26.44 -8.93 46.05
CA PRO A 166 -27.19 -9.59 47.10
C PRO A 166 -27.42 -11.04 46.67
N SER A 167 -26.87 -11.97 47.46
CA SER A 167 -27.14 -13.41 47.47
C SER A 167 -27.07 -14.15 46.13
N ARG A 168 -25.92 -14.78 45.88
CA ARG A 168 -25.89 -16.10 45.24
C ARG A 168 -26.27 -17.12 46.32
N SER A 169 -27.57 -17.33 46.54
CA SER A 169 -28.05 -18.49 47.30
C SER A 169 -27.94 -19.71 46.39
N MET A 170 -26.95 -20.56 46.66
CA MET A 170 -27.04 -22.00 46.38
C MET A 170 -27.78 -22.67 47.53
#